data_AF-A0AAE1XGJ6-F1
#
_entry.id   AF-A0AAE1XGJ6-F1
#
_cell.length_a   1.000
_cell.length_b   1.000
_cell.length_c   1.000
_cell.angle_alpha   90.00
_cell.angle_beta   90.00
_cell.angle_gamma   90.00
#
_symmetry.space_group_name_H-M   'P 1'
#
loop_
_entity.id
_entity.type
_entity.pdbx_description
1 polymer ?
#
loop_
_entity_poly.entity_id
_entity_poly.type
_entity_poly.pdbx_seq_one_letter_code
_entity_poly.pdbx_strand_id
1 'polypeptide(L)'
;MGKAKKTPKFAVMKKIVTHKAIKQYKEEVLNPNKKDLSKEKLPRNVPQVSSALYFKYNTALGPPYRVLVDTNFINFSIQNKLDLEKGMMDCLYAKCTPCITDCVMAELEKLGQKYRVALRIAKDPRFERLPCTHKGTYADDCLVDRVTQHKCYIVATCDRDLKRRIRKVYMGKSPVTLGSLTSSLEALALSFVSSQSSVQTCVAIFAKDNELV
;
A
#
# COMPACT_ATOMS: atom_id res chain seq x y z
N MET A 1 -3.83 -63.98 -33.56
CA MET A 1 -2.36 -64.04 -33.29
C MET A 1 -2.05 -63.23 -32.04
N GLY A 2 -1.67 -63.87 -30.93
CA GLY A 2 -1.34 -63.18 -29.67
C GLY A 2 0.05 -62.54 -29.72
N LYS A 3 0.16 -61.26 -29.37
CA LYS A 3 1.45 -60.52 -29.38
C LYS A 3 2.42 -61.11 -28.34
N ALA A 4 3.69 -61.20 -28.72
CA ALA A 4 4.75 -61.71 -27.86
C ALA A 4 4.86 -60.94 -26.54
N LYS A 5 4.95 -61.66 -25.42
CA LYS A 5 5.09 -61.05 -24.08
C LYS A 5 6.48 -60.45 -23.94
N LYS A 6 6.57 -59.19 -23.50
CA LYS A 6 7.85 -58.53 -23.21
C LYS A 6 8.55 -59.26 -22.08
N THR A 7 9.78 -59.69 -22.33
CA THR A 7 10.60 -60.39 -21.34
C THR A 7 11.03 -59.43 -20.22
N PRO A 8 11.06 -59.89 -18.96
CA PRO A 8 11.55 -59.08 -17.86
C PRO A 8 13.04 -58.77 -18.07
N LYS A 9 13.43 -57.53 -17.77
CA LYS A 9 14.84 -57.13 -17.85
C LYS A 9 15.58 -57.72 -16.64
N PHE A 10 16.76 -58.29 -16.88
CA PHE A 10 17.64 -58.76 -15.80
C PHE A 10 18.23 -57.57 -15.03
N ALA A 11 18.36 -57.72 -13.70
CA ALA A 11 18.93 -56.73 -12.78
C ALA A 11 18.22 -55.35 -12.74
N VAL A 12 16.88 -55.32 -12.79
CA VAL A 12 16.13 -54.08 -12.58
C VAL A 12 16.19 -53.66 -11.11
N MET A 13 16.93 -52.60 -10.83
CA MET A 13 17.00 -51.99 -9.51
C MET A 13 15.91 -50.92 -9.33
N LYS A 14 15.48 -50.72 -8.09
CA LYS A 14 14.60 -49.59 -7.72
C LYS A 14 15.35 -48.29 -8.01
N LYS A 15 14.69 -47.30 -8.61
CA LYS A 15 15.31 -45.99 -8.86
C LYS A 15 15.59 -45.30 -7.53
N ILE A 16 16.87 -45.14 -7.20
CA ILE A 16 17.34 -44.42 -6.02
C ILE A 16 17.80 -43.03 -6.47
N VAL A 17 17.55 -42.02 -5.65
CA VAL A 17 18.03 -40.66 -5.91
C VAL A 17 19.56 -40.69 -5.97
N THR A 18 20.13 -40.29 -7.11
CA THR A 18 21.57 -40.31 -7.31
C THR A 18 22.23 -39.10 -6.67
N HIS A 19 23.48 -39.26 -6.22
CA HIS A 19 24.27 -38.18 -5.64
C HIS A 19 24.45 -37.00 -6.62
N LYS A 20 24.40 -37.27 -7.94
CA LYS A 20 24.41 -36.23 -9.00
C LYS A 20 23.14 -35.38 -9.00
N ALA A 21 21.96 -36.01 -8.85
CA ALA A 21 20.69 -35.27 -8.78
C ALA A 21 20.60 -34.38 -7.53
N ILE A 22 21.11 -34.85 -6.39
CA ILE A 22 21.18 -34.05 -5.15
C ILE A 22 22.13 -32.86 -5.34
N LYS A 23 23.28 -33.08 -5.98
CA LYS A 23 24.26 -32.02 -6.25
C LYS A 23 23.71 -30.97 -7.22
N GLN A 24 23.01 -31.39 -8.26
CA GLN A 24 22.35 -30.49 -9.23
C GLN A 24 21.28 -29.62 -8.56
N TYR A 25 20.38 -30.22 -7.76
CA TYR A 25 19.39 -29.47 -7.01
C TYR A 25 20.03 -28.47 -6.03
N LYS A 26 21.10 -28.90 -5.35
CA LYS A 26 21.88 -28.04 -4.46
C LYS A 26 22.51 -26.87 -5.23
N GLU A 27 23.09 -27.14 -6.40
CA GLU A 27 23.68 -26.13 -7.27
C GLU A 27 22.63 -25.18 -7.91
N GLU A 28 21.40 -25.63 -8.16
CA GLU A 28 20.35 -24.77 -8.71
C GLU A 28 19.70 -23.87 -7.65
N VAL A 29 19.48 -24.40 -6.45
CA VAL A 29 18.82 -23.67 -5.36
C VAL A 29 19.80 -22.78 -4.58
N LEU A 30 21.01 -23.28 -4.32
CA LEU A 30 21.98 -22.64 -3.41
C LEU A 30 23.14 -21.93 -4.11
N ASN A 31 23.35 -22.02 -5.43
CA ASN A 31 24.45 -21.23 -6.03
C ASN A 31 24.09 -19.73 -6.08
N PRO A 32 24.80 -18.86 -5.33
CA PRO A 32 24.63 -17.42 -5.45
C PRO A 32 25.11 -16.91 -6.82
N ASN A 33 26.22 -17.46 -7.34
CA ASN A 33 26.88 -16.98 -8.56
C ASN A 33 26.03 -17.01 -9.84
N LYS A 34 25.06 -17.94 -9.97
CA LYS A 34 24.11 -17.95 -11.11
C LYS A 34 23.07 -16.84 -11.00
N LYS A 35 22.65 -16.48 -9.78
CA LYS A 35 21.73 -15.35 -9.55
C LYS A 35 22.44 -14.02 -9.85
N ASP A 36 23.74 -13.92 -9.55
CA ASP A 36 24.50 -12.68 -9.73
C ASP A 36 24.77 -12.37 -11.21
N LEU A 37 25.15 -13.36 -12.03
CA LEU A 37 25.30 -13.20 -13.49
C LEU A 37 24.00 -12.77 -14.20
N SER A 38 22.85 -13.19 -13.67
CA SER A 38 21.54 -12.76 -14.18
C SER A 38 21.16 -11.34 -13.76
N LYS A 39 21.63 -10.87 -12.60
CA LYS A 39 21.41 -9.51 -12.10
C LYS A 39 22.28 -8.48 -12.80
N GLU A 40 23.52 -8.82 -13.16
CA GLU A 40 24.45 -7.92 -13.84
C GLU A 40 24.03 -7.56 -15.28
N LYS A 41 23.27 -8.43 -15.95
CA LYS A 41 22.72 -8.17 -17.29
C LYS A 41 21.41 -7.38 -17.30
N LEU A 42 20.81 -7.10 -16.14
CA LEU A 42 19.60 -6.29 -16.08
C LEU A 42 19.96 -4.81 -16.16
N PRO A 43 19.29 -4.02 -17.02
CA PRO A 43 19.50 -2.58 -17.06
C PRO A 43 19.20 -1.98 -15.68
N ARG A 44 20.06 -1.07 -15.22
CA ARG A 44 19.88 -0.37 -13.94
C ARG A 44 18.63 0.49 -14.00
N ASN A 45 17.51 -0.04 -13.52
CA ASN A 45 16.26 0.71 -13.42
C ASN A 45 16.36 1.68 -12.23
N VAL A 46 16.91 2.88 -12.49
CA VAL A 46 16.83 3.99 -11.56
C VAL A 46 15.45 4.62 -11.73
N PRO A 47 14.56 4.56 -10.72
CA PRO A 47 13.25 5.17 -10.85
C PRO A 47 13.41 6.68 -11.04
N GLN A 48 12.87 7.19 -12.14
CA GLN A 48 12.82 8.62 -12.41
C GLN A 48 11.89 9.30 -11.40
N VAL A 49 12.29 10.47 -10.91
CA VAL A 49 11.44 11.26 -10.03
C VAL A 49 10.29 11.85 -10.85
N SER A 50 9.07 11.73 -10.33
CA SER A 50 7.86 12.25 -10.99
C SER A 50 7.96 13.76 -11.24
N SER A 51 7.61 14.20 -12.45
CA SER A 51 7.57 15.62 -12.84
C SER A 51 6.59 16.47 -12.03
N ALA A 52 5.59 15.85 -11.40
CA ALA A 52 4.63 16.50 -10.52
C ALA A 52 5.23 17.05 -9.20
N LEU A 53 6.45 16.63 -8.85
CA LEU A 53 7.14 17.11 -7.66
C LEU A 53 8.08 18.25 -8.01
N TYR A 54 7.82 19.43 -7.44
CA TYR A 54 8.79 20.50 -7.34
C TYR A 54 9.45 20.43 -5.96
N PHE A 55 10.69 19.90 -5.91
CA PHE A 55 11.37 19.50 -4.68
C PHE A 55 10.53 18.54 -3.82
N LYS A 56 9.84 19.07 -2.81
CA LYS A 56 8.94 18.34 -1.89
C LYS A 56 7.46 18.65 -2.12
N TYR A 57 7.16 19.73 -2.83
CA TYR A 57 5.80 20.16 -3.09
C TYR A 57 5.24 19.43 -4.31
N ASN A 58 3.98 19.01 -4.20
CA ASN A 58 3.31 18.26 -5.25
C ASN A 58 2.24 19.13 -5.91
N THR A 59 2.53 19.62 -7.11
CA THR A 59 1.64 20.51 -7.87
C THR A 59 0.44 19.78 -8.46
N ALA A 60 0.45 18.44 -8.48
CA ALA A 60 -0.63 17.63 -9.03
C ALA A 60 -1.80 17.40 -8.05
N LEU A 61 -1.68 17.86 -6.79
CA LEU A 61 -2.76 17.81 -5.82
C LEU A 61 -3.67 19.02 -6.01
N GLY A 62 -4.59 18.92 -6.98
CA GLY A 62 -5.65 19.90 -7.21
C GLY A 62 -7.03 19.37 -6.82
N PRO A 63 -8.00 20.24 -6.54
CA PRO A 63 -9.40 19.84 -6.41
C PRO A 63 -9.93 19.32 -7.76
N PRO A 64 -10.67 18.20 -7.81
CA PRO A 64 -11.17 17.39 -6.71
C PRO A 64 -10.11 16.45 -6.10
N TYR A 65 -10.01 16.47 -4.76
CA TYR A 65 -9.06 15.62 -4.05
C TYR A 65 -9.51 14.16 -4.05
N ARG A 66 -8.60 13.26 -4.45
CA ARG A 66 -8.80 11.82 -4.36
C ARG A 66 -8.15 11.29 -3.10
N VAL A 67 -8.93 10.62 -2.27
CA VAL A 67 -8.44 10.16 -0.97
C VAL A 67 -8.63 8.67 -0.84
N LEU A 68 -7.53 7.94 -0.70
CA LEU A 68 -7.51 6.51 -0.43
C LEU A 68 -7.92 6.27 1.02
N VAL A 69 -8.97 5.47 1.20
CA VAL A 69 -9.52 5.13 2.51
C VAL A 69 -9.07 3.73 2.92
N ASP A 70 -8.67 3.61 4.18
CA ASP A 70 -8.22 2.37 4.82
C ASP A 70 -9.32 1.72 5.69
N THR A 71 -9.24 0.41 5.95
CA THR A 71 -10.26 -0.33 6.72
C THR A 71 -10.39 0.18 8.15
N ASN A 72 -9.25 0.43 8.80
CA ASN A 72 -9.18 0.95 10.17
C ASN A 72 -9.78 2.36 10.28
N PHE A 73 -9.64 3.17 9.23
CA PHE A 73 -10.24 4.50 9.19
C PHE A 73 -11.77 4.43 9.11
N ILE A 74 -12.33 3.53 8.29
CA ILE A 74 -13.78 3.32 8.19
C ILE A 74 -14.35 2.88 9.54
N ASN A 75 -13.65 1.98 10.24
CA ASN A 75 -14.07 1.51 11.57
C ASN A 75 -14.10 2.64 12.59
N PHE A 76 -13.09 3.50 12.56
CA PHE A 76 -13.02 4.69 13.43
C PHE A 76 -14.12 5.71 13.09
N SER A 77 -14.42 5.89 11.80
CA SER A 77 -15.52 6.77 11.36
C SER A 77 -16.86 6.30 11.90
N ILE A 78 -17.12 4.99 11.89
CA ILE A 78 -18.38 4.41 12.39
C ILE A 78 -18.49 4.57 13.91
N GLN A 79 -17.41 4.34 14.65
CA GLN A 79 -17.40 4.52 16.11
C GLN A 79 -17.74 5.96 16.52
N ASN A 80 -17.21 6.93 15.78
CA ASN A 80 -17.44 8.36 16.03
C ASN A 80 -18.65 8.94 15.32
N LYS A 81 -19.43 8.12 14.58
CA LYS A 81 -20.59 8.54 13.79
C LYS A 81 -20.27 9.67 12.80
N LEU A 82 -19.08 9.59 12.20
CA LEU A 82 -18.62 10.51 11.17
C LEU A 82 -19.08 10.04 9.79
N ASP A 83 -19.66 10.97 9.03
CA ASP A 83 -19.93 10.80 7.60
C ASP A 83 -18.64 11.10 6.83
N LEU A 84 -18.10 10.10 6.13
CA LEU A 84 -16.78 10.17 5.50
C LEU A 84 -16.70 11.30 4.46
N GLU A 85 -17.70 11.45 3.60
CA GLU A 85 -17.68 12.46 2.54
C GLU A 85 -17.73 13.88 3.12
N LYS A 86 -18.64 14.13 4.06
CA LYS A 86 -18.79 15.44 4.71
C LYS A 86 -17.57 15.78 5.56
N GLY A 87 -17.11 14.84 6.39
CA GLY A 87 -15.94 15.05 7.23
C GLY A 87 -14.70 15.38 6.42
N MET A 88 -14.56 14.82 5.21
CA MET A 88 -13.45 15.13 4.32
C MET A 88 -13.59 16.50 3.66
N MET A 89 -14.79 16.86 3.19
CA MET A 89 -15.05 18.20 2.66
C MET A 89 -14.80 19.30 3.69
N ASP A 90 -15.19 19.09 4.94
CA ASP A 90 -14.98 20.05 6.02
C ASP A 90 -13.49 20.17 6.40
N CYS A 91 -12.72 19.07 6.33
CA CYS A 91 -11.27 19.11 6.58
C CYS A 91 -10.49 19.83 5.46
N LEU A 92 -10.91 19.63 4.21
CA LEU A 92 -10.20 20.07 3.02
C LEU A 92 -10.68 21.40 2.44
N TYR A 93 -11.88 21.83 2.84
CA TYR A 93 -12.61 22.95 2.25
C TYR A 93 -12.74 22.87 0.72
N ALA A 94 -12.80 21.65 0.19
CA ALA A 94 -12.83 21.37 -1.24
C ALA A 94 -13.58 20.07 -1.54
N LYS A 95 -13.98 19.89 -2.80
CA LYS A 95 -14.63 18.65 -3.25
C LYS A 95 -13.67 17.47 -3.11
N CYS A 96 -14.10 16.45 -2.38
CA CYS A 96 -13.34 15.23 -2.12
C CYS A 96 -14.06 14.03 -2.70
N THR A 97 -13.31 13.15 -3.36
CA THR A 97 -13.80 11.86 -3.81
C THR A 97 -13.07 10.79 -3.02
N PRO A 98 -13.76 10.10 -2.09
CA PRO A 98 -13.16 9.00 -1.37
C PRO A 98 -13.03 7.79 -2.30
N CYS A 99 -11.85 7.19 -2.30
CA CYS A 99 -11.50 6.06 -3.15
C CYS A 99 -11.20 4.84 -2.27
N ILE A 100 -11.75 3.68 -2.62
CA ILE A 100 -11.53 2.42 -1.92
C ILE A 100 -10.85 1.44 -2.88
N THR A 101 -9.81 0.76 -2.42
CA THR A 101 -9.16 -0.28 -3.21
C THR A 101 -9.82 -1.64 -2.99
N ASP A 102 -9.73 -2.53 -3.98
CA ASP A 102 -10.31 -3.88 -3.85
C ASP A 102 -9.71 -4.67 -2.67
N CYS A 103 -8.46 -4.40 -2.28
CA CYS A 103 -7.84 -5.06 -1.12
C CYS A 103 -8.45 -4.62 0.21
N VAL A 104 -8.71 -3.33 0.38
CA VAL A 104 -9.42 -2.79 1.55
C VAL A 104 -10.83 -3.40 1.60
N MET A 105 -11.48 -3.54 0.44
CA MET A 105 -12.78 -4.19 0.34
C MET A 105 -12.73 -5.67 0.76
N ALA A 106 -11.73 -6.41 0.28
CA ALA A 106 -11.51 -7.82 0.63
C ALA A 106 -11.17 -8.01 2.13
N GLU A 107 -10.42 -7.08 2.73
CA GLU A 107 -10.17 -7.08 4.18
C GLU A 107 -11.45 -6.87 4.99
N LEU A 108 -12.32 -5.92 4.59
CA LEU A 108 -13.62 -5.73 5.23
C LEU A 108 -14.51 -6.97 5.14
N GLU A 109 -14.48 -7.68 4.02
CA GLU A 109 -15.22 -8.94 3.85
C GLU A 109 -14.69 -10.05 4.77
N LYS A 110 -13.37 -10.12 4.98
CA LYS A 110 -12.73 -11.09 5.89
C LYS A 110 -13.07 -10.85 7.36
N LEU A 111 -13.19 -9.58 7.76
CA LEU A 111 -13.51 -9.22 9.15
C LEU A 111 -14.98 -9.58 9.53
N GLY A 112 -15.81 -9.95 8.55
CA GLY A 112 -17.06 -10.67 8.76
C GLY A 112 -18.22 -9.81 9.28
N GLN A 113 -19.08 -10.42 10.12
CA GLN A 113 -20.39 -9.85 10.49
C GLN A 113 -20.30 -8.55 11.30
N LYS A 114 -19.25 -8.38 12.10
CA LYS A 114 -19.04 -7.18 12.93
C LYS A 114 -18.94 -5.90 12.11
N TYR A 115 -18.49 -6.01 10.85
CA TYR A 115 -18.23 -4.88 9.97
C TYR A 115 -19.24 -4.78 8.82
N ARG A 116 -20.43 -5.38 8.96
CA ARG A 116 -21.52 -5.28 7.97
C ARG A 116 -21.92 -3.84 7.65
N VAL A 117 -21.88 -2.95 8.65
CA VAL A 117 -22.18 -1.52 8.45
C VAL A 117 -21.08 -0.86 7.61
N ALA A 118 -19.82 -1.12 7.91
CA ALA A 118 -18.67 -0.65 7.13
C ALA A 118 -18.74 -1.12 5.67
N LEU A 119 -19.11 -2.37 5.45
CA LEU A 119 -19.25 -2.94 4.13
C LEU A 119 -20.40 -2.33 3.32
N ARG A 120 -21.48 -1.87 3.97
CA ARG A 120 -22.55 -1.12 3.30
C ARG A 120 -22.07 0.27 2.87
N ILE A 121 -21.41 0.99 3.79
CA ILE A 121 -20.86 2.32 3.52
C ILE A 121 -19.83 2.26 2.38
N ALA A 122 -18.91 1.29 2.42
CA ALA A 122 -17.90 1.09 1.38
C ALA A 122 -18.49 0.74 0.00
N LYS A 123 -19.75 0.26 -0.06
CA LYS A 123 -20.44 -0.06 -1.31
C LYS A 123 -21.21 1.12 -1.89
N ASP A 124 -21.31 2.24 -1.17
CA ASP A 124 -22.07 3.40 -1.63
C ASP A 124 -21.48 3.99 -2.93
N PRO A 125 -22.31 4.50 -3.85
CA PRO A 125 -21.87 4.99 -5.17
C PRO A 125 -21.03 6.28 -5.09
N ARG A 126 -20.98 6.92 -3.92
CA ARG A 126 -20.14 8.10 -3.65
C ARG A 126 -18.65 7.74 -3.58
N PHE A 127 -18.34 6.47 -3.30
CA PHE A 127 -16.97 5.97 -3.28
C PHE A 127 -16.53 5.51 -4.66
N GLU A 128 -15.35 5.98 -5.09
CA GLU A 128 -14.71 5.48 -6.29
C GLU A 128 -13.98 4.17 -5.98
N ARG A 129 -14.32 3.10 -6.70
CA ARG A 129 -13.63 1.81 -6.54
C ARG A 129 -12.42 1.74 -7.45
N LEU A 130 -11.26 1.48 -6.87
CA LEU A 130 -9.99 1.39 -7.57
C LEU A 130 -9.55 -0.07 -7.69
N PRO A 131 -9.48 -0.61 -8.93
CA PRO A 131 -9.09 -1.99 -9.12
C PRO A 131 -7.62 -2.20 -8.75
N CYS A 132 -7.30 -3.35 -8.18
CA CYS A 132 -5.91 -3.71 -7.84
C CYS A 132 -5.43 -4.94 -8.60
N THR A 133 -4.17 -4.90 -9.07
CA THR A 133 -3.57 -5.92 -9.95
C THR A 133 -2.52 -6.79 -9.26
N HIS A 134 -2.55 -6.89 -7.93
CA HIS A 134 -1.58 -7.67 -7.17
C HIS A 134 -2.22 -8.92 -6.57
N LYS A 135 -1.38 -9.92 -6.28
CA LYS A 135 -1.82 -11.17 -5.64
C LYS A 135 -1.78 -10.99 -4.12
N GLY A 136 -2.87 -11.34 -3.46
CA GLY A 136 -3.01 -11.17 -2.01
C GLY A 136 -3.94 -10.01 -1.68
N THR A 137 -4.17 -9.82 -0.38
CA THR A 137 -5.11 -8.80 0.14
C THR A 137 -4.46 -7.96 1.22
N TYR A 138 -3.17 -7.64 1.09
CA TYR A 138 -2.49 -6.76 2.04
C TYR A 138 -2.74 -5.31 1.61
N ALA A 139 -3.70 -4.64 2.25
CA ALA A 139 -4.08 -3.27 1.88
C ALA A 139 -2.92 -2.28 2.09
N ASP A 140 -2.15 -2.43 3.17
CA ASP A 140 -0.99 -1.61 3.49
C ASP A 140 -0.01 -1.46 2.31
N ASP A 141 0.44 -2.59 1.76
CA ASP A 141 1.43 -2.62 0.70
C ASP A 141 0.82 -2.11 -0.61
N CYS A 142 -0.44 -2.45 -0.87
CA CYS A 142 -1.19 -1.89 -2.00
C CYS A 142 -1.28 -0.35 -1.95
N LEU A 143 -1.54 0.22 -0.76
CA LEU A 143 -1.66 1.66 -0.58
C LEU A 143 -0.30 2.34 -0.76
N VAL A 144 0.76 1.76 -0.20
CA VAL A 144 2.13 2.27 -0.36
C VAL A 144 2.57 2.23 -1.83
N ASP A 145 2.35 1.11 -2.53
CA ASP A 145 2.72 0.97 -3.94
C ASP A 145 1.95 1.94 -4.82
N ARG A 146 0.63 2.09 -4.59
CA ARG A 146 -0.22 3.02 -5.36
C ARG A 146 0.20 4.46 -5.18
N VAL A 147 0.48 4.89 -3.96
CA VAL A 147 0.98 6.25 -3.66
C VAL A 147 2.37 6.48 -4.24
N THR A 148 3.21 5.44 -4.25
CA THR A 148 4.56 5.51 -4.81
C THR A 148 4.52 5.69 -6.33
N GLN A 149 3.63 4.98 -7.02
CA GLN A 149 3.43 5.09 -8.47
C GLN A 149 2.74 6.40 -8.85
N HIS A 150 1.67 6.74 -8.12
CA HIS A 150 0.83 7.89 -8.41
C HIS A 150 0.73 8.76 -7.16
N LYS A 151 1.43 9.90 -7.19
CA LYS A 151 1.46 10.85 -6.07
C LYS A 151 0.21 11.75 -6.00
N CYS A 152 -0.84 11.45 -6.73
CA CYS A 152 -2.08 12.26 -6.80
C CYS A 152 -3.15 11.83 -5.78
N TYR A 153 -2.78 11.03 -4.77
CA TYR A 153 -3.72 10.51 -3.77
C TYR A 153 -3.36 10.99 -2.37
N ILE A 154 -4.36 11.40 -1.60
CA ILE A 154 -4.24 11.57 -0.15
C ILE A 154 -4.55 10.23 0.51
N VAL A 155 -3.92 9.88 1.63
CA VAL A 155 -4.23 8.64 2.35
C VAL A 155 -4.86 8.96 3.70
N ALA A 156 -6.05 8.40 3.94
CA ALA A 156 -6.77 8.43 5.21
C ALA A 156 -6.57 7.09 5.95
N THR A 157 -5.63 7.05 6.88
CA THR A 157 -5.34 5.90 7.73
C THR A 157 -5.16 6.32 9.19
N CYS A 158 -5.49 5.43 10.12
CA CYS A 158 -5.22 5.60 11.54
C CYS A 158 -3.89 4.96 11.98
N ASP A 159 -3.30 4.10 11.15
CA ASP A 159 -2.19 3.24 11.57
C ASP A 159 -0.85 3.96 11.63
N ARG A 160 -0.14 3.76 12.75
CA ARG A 160 1.14 4.44 13.02
C ARG A 160 2.24 3.98 12.06
N ASP A 161 2.29 2.69 11.75
CA ASP A 161 3.35 2.14 10.89
C ASP A 161 3.12 2.45 9.41
N LEU A 162 1.87 2.43 8.95
CA LEU A 162 1.53 2.86 7.61
C LEU A 162 1.83 4.35 7.40
N LYS A 163 1.52 5.20 8.41
CA LYS A 163 1.90 6.62 8.40
C LYS A 163 3.41 6.83 8.26
N ARG A 164 4.23 6.07 9.02
CA ARG A 164 5.70 6.14 8.91
C ARG A 164 6.19 5.72 7.52
N ARG A 165 5.61 4.67 6.93
CA ARG A 165 5.96 4.20 5.57
C ARG A 165 5.64 5.26 4.52
N ILE A 166 4.44 5.83 4.57
CA ILE A 166 3.98 6.85 3.62
C ILE A 166 4.79 8.15 3.74
N ARG A 167 5.13 8.59 4.97
CA ARG A 167 6.01 9.77 5.17
C ARG A 167 7.36 9.60 4.47
N LYS A 168 7.95 8.39 4.47
CA LYS A 168 9.21 8.11 3.76
C LYS A 168 9.09 8.22 2.24
N VAL A 169 7.91 7.91 1.69
CA VAL A 169 7.65 7.99 0.23
C VAL A 169 7.54 9.44 -0.22
N TYR A 170 6.78 10.28 0.52
CA TYR A 170 6.59 11.69 0.16
C TYR A 170 7.84 12.56 0.36
N MET A 171 8.63 12.28 1.41
CA MET A 171 9.84 13.06 1.73
C MET A 171 11.10 12.54 1.01
N GLY A 172 10.94 11.79 -0.10
CA GLY A 172 11.90 10.83 -0.63
C GLY A 172 13.40 11.19 -0.60
N LYS A 173 14.20 10.19 -0.21
CA LYS A 173 15.60 9.94 -0.62
C LYS A 173 16.48 11.19 -0.87
N SER A 174 16.77 11.92 0.19
CA SER A 174 18.08 12.55 0.39
C SER A 174 18.60 12.06 1.75
N PRO A 175 19.82 11.48 1.85
CA PRO A 175 20.41 11.12 3.12
C PRO A 175 20.96 12.40 3.75
N VAL A 176 20.09 13.32 4.17
CA VAL A 176 20.51 14.47 4.95
C VAL A 176 19.59 14.56 6.15
N THR A 177 20.16 14.09 7.24
CA THR A 177 19.72 14.32 8.61
C THR A 177 19.33 15.78 8.80
N LEU A 178 18.06 16.04 9.06
CA LEU A 178 17.63 17.24 9.78
C LEU A 178 16.53 16.83 10.75
N GLY A 179 16.96 16.36 11.92
CA GLY A 179 16.15 16.45 13.12
C GLY A 179 15.94 17.94 13.42
N SER A 180 14.68 18.37 13.41
CA SER A 180 14.13 19.56 14.10
C SER A 180 12.84 20.10 13.48
N LEU A 181 12.46 19.74 12.25
CA LEU A 181 11.29 20.33 11.58
C LEU A 181 10.09 19.39 11.39
N THR A 182 10.20 18.11 11.72
CA THR A 182 9.05 17.17 11.70
C THR A 182 8.14 17.32 12.92
N SER A 183 8.58 18.06 13.94
CA SER A 183 7.89 18.26 15.22
C SER A 183 6.92 19.46 15.24
N SER A 184 7.09 20.45 14.36
CA SER A 184 6.21 21.64 14.33
C SER A 184 4.87 21.41 13.61
N LEU A 185 4.81 20.47 12.66
CA LEU A 185 3.57 20.10 11.97
C LEU A 185 2.66 19.18 12.82
N GLU A 186 3.23 18.39 13.73
CA GLU A 186 2.45 17.71 14.78
C GLU A 186 1.95 18.70 15.85
N ALA A 187 2.68 19.80 16.10
CA ALA A 187 2.30 20.82 17.08
C ALA A 187 1.17 21.74 16.60
N LEU A 188 1.08 22.08 15.31
CA LEU A 188 -0.03 22.90 14.79
C LEU A 188 -1.35 22.11 14.72
N ALA A 189 -1.26 20.78 14.54
CA ALA A 189 -2.39 19.87 14.72
C ALA A 189 -2.79 19.72 16.19
N LEU A 190 -1.90 20.06 17.13
CA LEU A 190 -2.15 20.04 18.58
C LEU A 190 -2.67 21.38 19.13
N SER A 191 -2.36 22.54 18.55
CA SER A 191 -2.81 23.82 19.09
C SER A 191 -4.29 24.14 18.80
N PHE A 192 -4.91 23.49 17.83
CA PHE A 192 -6.36 23.54 17.59
C PHE A 192 -7.17 22.58 18.50
N VAL A 193 -6.49 21.72 19.28
CA VAL A 193 -7.10 20.71 20.18
C VAL A 193 -7.81 21.34 21.38
N SER A 194 -7.62 22.63 21.63
CA SER A 194 -8.06 23.27 22.89
C SER A 194 -9.53 23.71 22.89
N SER A 195 -10.22 23.79 21.75
CA SER A 195 -11.58 24.36 21.71
C SER A 195 -12.57 23.45 20.99
N GLN A 196 -13.30 22.70 21.82
CA GLN A 196 -14.57 22.00 21.56
C GLN A 196 -14.53 20.54 21.05
N SER A 197 -14.76 19.66 22.03
CA SER A 197 -15.57 18.42 21.97
C SER A 197 -15.25 17.37 20.89
N SER A 198 -14.43 16.40 21.30
CA SER A 198 -14.62 14.95 21.11
C SER A 198 -14.68 14.35 19.70
N VAL A 199 -14.37 15.08 18.64
CA VAL A 199 -14.41 14.52 17.27
C VAL A 199 -13.28 15.08 16.41
N GLN A 200 -12.05 14.57 16.51
CA GLN A 200 -11.04 14.63 15.44
C GLN A 200 -9.70 14.04 15.89
N THR A 201 -9.57 12.73 15.83
CA THR A 201 -8.26 12.07 15.65
C THR A 201 -8.25 11.33 14.33
N CYS A 202 -8.59 12.05 13.26
CA CYS A 202 -8.43 11.59 11.88
C CYS A 202 -7.26 12.37 11.27
N VAL A 203 -6.04 12.01 11.63
CA VAL A 203 -4.84 12.56 10.99
C VAL A 203 -4.76 12.01 9.56
N ALA A 204 -5.40 12.72 8.63
CA ALA A 204 -5.01 12.71 7.24
C ALA A 204 -3.55 13.18 7.17
N ILE A 205 -2.68 12.41 6.53
CA ILE A 205 -1.33 12.90 6.21
C ILE A 205 -1.53 13.96 5.13
N PHE A 206 -1.69 15.21 5.57
CA PHE A 206 -1.63 16.36 4.71
C PHE A 206 -0.17 16.68 4.41
N ALA A 207 0.22 16.53 3.15
CA ALA A 207 1.22 17.42 2.58
C ALA A 207 0.55 18.79 2.39
N LYS A 208 0.35 19.55 3.48
CA LYS A 208 0.01 20.97 3.42
C LYS A 208 1.31 21.75 3.58
N ASP A 209 2.00 21.99 2.48
CA ASP A 209 2.86 23.17 2.35
C ASP A 209 2.04 24.19 1.54
N ASN A 210 0.95 24.68 2.13
CA ASN A 210 0.26 25.89 1.65
C ASN A 210 0.38 26.93 2.76
N GLU A 211 1.59 27.51 2.87
CA GLU A 211 1.70 28.88 3.37
C GLU A 211 1.35 29.81 2.21
N LEU A 212 0.39 30.69 2.49
CA LEU A 212 -0.01 31.83 1.68
C LEU A 212 1.22 32.62 1.19
N VAL A 213 1.42 32.68 -0.13
CA VAL A 213 1.67 33.91 -0.88
C VAL A 213 0.97 33.79 -2.23
#